data_AF-A0A161SVG6-F1
#
_entry.id   AF-A0A161SVG6-F1
#
_cell.length_a   1.000
_cell.length_b   1.000
_cell.length_c   1.000
_cell.angle_alpha   90.00
_cell.angle_beta   90.00
_cell.angle_gamma   90.00
#
_symmetry.space_group_name_H-M   'P 1'
#
loop_
_entity.id
_entity.type
_entity.pdbx_description
1 polymer ?
#
loop_
_entity_poly.entity_id
_entity_poly.type
_entity_poly.pdbx_seq_one_letter_code
_entity_poly.pdbx_strand_id
1 'polypeptide(L)'
;MIPRYDVDVDPTVPLTASFWVPAPEELEESGGIGDFHDTERIVTNLKEARAVIDAERQAIAYLDANSSTPREFDDLADAIEWETPDIPSDEAPDFFDQEDAWYGLNGLEVGVAGLVYAMNAVGIVTAASCRSHHKGHQPRADYPTVVFAANRPQTDALQPLVESAGCGFEVDDVDRPKLLAVVASSILDMTELASSVLRAASSFAQVEH
;
A
#
# COMPACT_ATOMS: atom_id res chain seq x y z
N MET A 1 14.22 -2.43 13.65
CA MET A 1 13.44 -3.65 13.90
C MET A 1 12.10 -3.58 13.17
N ILE A 2 12.01 -4.19 11.99
CA ILE A 2 10.75 -4.25 11.23
C ILE A 2 9.68 -5.10 11.95
N PRO A 3 8.44 -4.59 12.13
CA PRO A 3 7.34 -5.34 12.71
C PRO A 3 6.96 -6.60 11.89
N ARG A 4 6.51 -7.63 12.61
CA ARG A 4 5.88 -8.83 12.06
C ARG A 4 4.61 -9.14 12.81
N TYR A 5 3.59 -9.55 12.07
CA TYR A 5 2.25 -9.80 12.57
C TYR A 5 1.88 -11.27 12.39
N ASP A 6 1.13 -11.81 13.34
CA ASP A 6 0.61 -13.18 13.29
C ASP A 6 -0.70 -13.18 12.51
N VAL A 7 -0.59 -13.42 11.20
CA VAL A 7 -1.71 -13.45 10.26
C VAL A 7 -1.54 -14.63 9.32
N ASP A 8 -2.63 -15.37 9.09
CA ASP A 8 -2.67 -16.47 8.12
C ASP A 8 -2.98 -15.90 6.74
N VAL A 9 -1.98 -15.89 5.86
CA VAL A 9 -2.10 -15.32 4.51
C VAL A 9 -2.54 -16.40 3.52
N ASP A 10 -3.74 -16.25 2.95
CA ASP A 10 -4.21 -17.08 1.83
C ASP A 10 -4.06 -16.30 0.51
N PRO A 11 -3.17 -16.72 -0.41
CA PRO A 11 -3.01 -16.03 -1.70
C PRO A 11 -4.17 -16.30 -2.66
N THR A 12 -5.13 -17.13 -2.29
CA THR A 12 -6.30 -17.44 -3.12
C THR A 12 -7.32 -16.31 -3.06
N VAL A 13 -7.77 -15.85 -4.22
CA VAL A 13 -8.87 -14.86 -4.28
C VAL A 13 -10.13 -15.48 -3.66
N PRO A 14 -10.75 -14.83 -2.65
CA PRO A 14 -11.93 -15.36 -1.99
C PRO A 14 -13.07 -15.65 -2.97
N LEU A 15 -13.75 -16.79 -2.81
CA LEU A 15 -14.87 -17.18 -3.69
C LEU A 15 -16.06 -16.21 -3.59
N THR A 16 -16.17 -15.46 -2.50
CA THR A 16 -17.19 -14.44 -2.24
C THR A 16 -16.84 -13.08 -2.84
N ALA A 17 -15.61 -12.91 -3.38
CA ALA A 17 -15.16 -11.65 -3.94
C ALA A 17 -16.06 -11.16 -5.08
N SER A 18 -16.45 -9.89 -4.99
CA SER A 18 -17.08 -9.18 -6.10
C SER A 18 -16.06 -8.29 -6.80
N PHE A 19 -16.14 -8.21 -8.13
CA PHE A 19 -15.19 -7.45 -8.95
C PHE A 19 -15.88 -6.23 -9.56
N TRP A 20 -15.26 -5.08 -9.38
CA TRP A 20 -15.75 -3.80 -9.87
C TRP A 20 -14.60 -2.78 -9.86
N VAL A 21 -14.65 -1.84 -10.79
CA VAL A 21 -13.75 -0.67 -10.83
C VAL A 21 -14.65 0.56 -10.86
N PRO A 22 -14.48 1.51 -9.93
CA PRO A 22 -15.28 2.73 -9.91
C PRO A 22 -15.08 3.54 -11.19
N ALA A 23 -16.19 4.05 -11.73
CA ALA A 23 -16.13 5.10 -12.73
C ALA A 23 -15.58 6.39 -12.10
N PRO A 24 -14.89 7.26 -12.87
CA PRO A 24 -14.37 8.52 -12.34
C PRO A 24 -15.40 9.36 -11.60
N GLU A 25 -16.64 9.38 -12.08
CA GLU A 25 -17.74 10.16 -11.51
C GLU A 25 -18.17 9.63 -10.12
N GLU A 26 -18.06 8.32 -9.88
CA GLU A 26 -18.40 7.70 -8.59
C GLU A 26 -17.41 8.12 -7.47
N LEU A 27 -16.17 8.44 -7.86
CA LEU A 27 -15.12 8.91 -6.95
C LEU A 27 -15.31 10.38 -6.57
N GLU A 28 -15.86 11.20 -7.47
CA GLU A 28 -16.08 12.63 -7.26
C GLU A 28 -17.38 12.91 -6.48
N GLU A 29 -18.43 12.13 -6.71
CA GLU A 29 -19.78 12.44 -6.21
C GLU A 29 -19.97 12.07 -4.73
N SER A 30 -19.23 11.07 -4.23
CA SER A 30 -19.37 10.54 -2.86
C SER A 30 -18.25 10.97 -1.90
N GLY A 31 -17.22 11.64 -2.41
CA GLY A 31 -16.00 11.95 -1.65
C GLY A 31 -15.28 10.70 -1.13
N GLY A 32 -15.50 9.54 -1.75
CA GLY A 32 -15.21 8.24 -1.15
C GLY A 32 -15.16 7.06 -2.13
N ILE A 33 -14.63 5.92 -1.67
CA ILE A 33 -14.77 4.60 -2.33
C ILE A 33 -15.41 3.62 -1.36
N GLY A 34 -16.65 3.22 -1.63
CA GLY A 34 -17.44 2.43 -0.68
C GLY A 34 -17.78 3.25 0.56
N ASP A 35 -17.43 2.74 1.75
CA ASP A 35 -17.63 3.42 3.04
C ASP A 35 -16.42 4.26 3.49
N PHE A 36 -15.37 4.36 2.67
CA PHE A 36 -14.24 5.23 2.96
C PHE A 36 -14.58 6.65 2.51
N HIS A 37 -14.76 7.57 3.46
CA HIS A 37 -14.92 9.01 3.20
C HIS A 37 -13.56 9.71 3.11
N ASP A 38 -13.54 10.86 2.43
CA ASP A 38 -12.36 11.69 2.16
C ASP A 38 -11.24 10.96 1.38
N THR A 39 -11.59 10.01 0.51
CA THR A 39 -10.60 9.33 -0.33
C THR A 39 -10.28 10.16 -1.57
N GLU A 40 -9.02 10.49 -1.76
CA GLU A 40 -8.54 11.08 -3.00
C GLU A 40 -8.00 10.01 -3.95
N ARG A 41 -8.33 10.13 -5.23
CA ARG A 41 -7.79 9.25 -6.26
C ARG A 41 -6.32 9.59 -6.49
N ILE A 42 -5.44 8.62 -6.26
CA ILE A 42 -4.03 8.75 -6.64
C ILE A 42 -3.91 8.48 -8.15
N VAL A 43 -3.70 9.55 -8.91
CA VAL A 43 -3.40 9.47 -10.35
C VAL A 43 -1.90 9.45 -10.52
N THR A 44 -1.36 8.29 -10.94
CA THR A 44 0.09 8.10 -11.05
C THR A 44 0.48 7.24 -12.26
N ASN A 45 1.77 7.23 -12.59
CA ASN A 45 2.36 6.41 -13.65
C ASN A 45 3.49 5.49 -13.13
N LEU A 46 3.95 4.57 -13.98
CA LEU A 46 4.98 3.59 -13.61
C LEU A 46 6.31 4.21 -13.16
N LYS A 47 6.66 5.42 -13.64
CA LYS A 47 7.88 6.12 -13.25
C LYS A 47 7.77 6.67 -11.84
N GLU A 48 6.66 7.31 -11.52
CA GLU A 48 6.37 7.81 -10.17
C GLU A 48 6.27 6.66 -9.17
N ALA A 49 5.53 5.61 -9.51
CA ALA A 49 5.43 4.43 -8.64
C ALA A 49 6.80 3.78 -8.37
N ARG A 50 7.70 3.76 -9.35
CA ARG A 50 9.09 3.31 -9.14
C ARG A 50 9.82 4.20 -8.13
N ALA A 51 9.72 5.52 -8.28
CA ALA A 51 10.37 6.47 -7.38
C ALA A 51 9.87 6.31 -5.93
N VAL A 52 8.56 6.16 -5.74
CA VAL A 52 7.97 5.94 -4.41
C VAL A 52 8.45 4.63 -3.79
N ILE A 53 8.49 3.53 -4.54
CA ILE A 53 9.01 2.24 -4.03
C ILE A 53 10.49 2.34 -3.64
N ASP A 54 11.29 3.01 -4.46
CA ASP A 54 12.72 3.15 -4.18
C ASP A 54 12.99 4.06 -2.96
N ALA A 55 12.17 5.09 -2.75
CA ALA A 55 12.19 5.92 -1.55
C ALA A 55 11.70 5.13 -0.31
N GLU A 56 10.58 4.43 -0.41
CA GLU A 56 10.00 3.61 0.67
C GLU A 56 11.00 2.55 1.15
N ARG A 57 11.73 1.90 0.24
CA ARG A 57 12.78 0.93 0.60
C ARG A 57 13.91 1.54 1.42
N GLN A 58 14.33 2.75 1.06
CA GLN A 58 15.36 3.45 1.81
C GLN A 58 14.83 3.89 3.19
N ALA A 59 13.58 4.34 3.26
CA ALA A 59 12.92 4.67 4.52
C ALA A 59 12.83 3.46 5.44
N ILE A 60 12.38 2.31 4.93
CA ILE A 60 12.31 1.05 5.69
C ILE A 60 13.70 0.63 6.19
N ALA A 61 14.73 0.73 5.35
CA ALA A 61 16.10 0.40 5.75
C ALA A 61 16.62 1.32 6.87
N TYR A 62 16.35 2.62 6.76
CA TYR A 62 16.68 3.60 7.80
C TYR A 62 15.93 3.30 9.11
N LEU A 63 14.61 3.09 9.03
CA LEU A 63 13.77 2.75 10.17
C LEU A 63 14.24 1.47 10.85
N ASP A 64 14.57 0.43 10.08
CA ASP A 64 15.04 -0.83 10.64
C ASP A 64 16.38 -0.67 11.39
N ALA A 65 17.30 0.11 10.83
CA ALA A 65 18.60 0.40 11.44
C ALA A 65 18.51 1.25 12.71
N ASN A 66 17.49 2.11 12.82
CA ASN A 66 17.35 3.09 13.90
C ASN A 66 16.29 2.73 14.95
N SER A 67 15.63 1.59 14.82
CA SER A 67 14.66 1.09 15.82
C SER A 67 15.10 -0.24 16.42
N SER A 68 14.97 -0.36 17.74
CA SER A 68 15.23 -1.60 18.47
C SER A 68 13.94 -2.37 18.81
N THR A 69 12.79 -1.73 18.68
CA THR A 69 11.47 -2.33 18.94
C THR A 69 10.45 -1.96 17.86
N PRO A 70 9.36 -2.73 17.66
CA PRO A 70 8.29 -2.38 16.73
C PRO A 70 7.65 -1.02 17.04
N ARG A 71 7.56 -0.66 18.33
CA ARG A 71 7.05 0.64 18.74
C ARG A 71 7.96 1.78 18.33
N GLU A 72 9.27 1.64 18.54
CA GLU A 72 10.25 2.64 18.09
C GLU A 72 10.26 2.78 16.57
N PHE A 73 10.03 1.67 15.84
CA PHE A 73 9.86 1.70 14.40
C PHE A 73 8.66 2.58 14.03
N ASP A 74 7.51 2.37 14.66
CA ASP A 74 6.31 3.17 14.41
C ASP A 74 6.48 4.64 14.78
N ASP A 75 7.04 4.93 15.96
CA ASP A 75 7.27 6.30 16.42
C ASP A 75 8.18 7.07 15.42
N LEU A 76 9.20 6.40 14.86
CA LEU A 76 10.06 6.98 13.82
C LEU A 76 9.35 7.09 12.47
N ALA A 77 8.57 6.09 12.07
CA ALA A 77 7.83 6.11 10.81
C ALA A 77 6.79 7.24 10.80
N ASP A 78 6.08 7.44 11.90
CA ASP A 78 5.12 8.55 12.07
C ASP A 78 5.81 9.91 11.94
N ALA A 79 6.99 10.07 12.56
CA ALA A 79 7.78 11.30 12.45
C ALA A 79 8.25 11.56 11.01
N ILE A 80 8.60 10.49 10.30
CA ILE A 80 8.98 10.54 8.89
C ILE A 80 7.77 10.98 8.03
N GLU A 81 6.60 10.38 8.25
CA GLU A 81 5.39 10.57 7.45
C GLU A 81 4.70 11.93 7.63
N TRP A 82 4.67 12.44 8.87
CA TRP A 82 3.86 13.61 9.23
C TRP A 82 4.69 14.84 9.60
N GLU A 83 5.96 14.64 9.93
CA GLU A 83 6.88 15.71 10.29
C GLU A 83 8.04 15.74 9.28
N THR A 84 8.78 16.84 9.22
CA THR A 84 10.16 16.75 8.73
C THR A 84 10.93 16.27 9.94
N PRO A 85 11.25 14.98 10.05
CA PRO A 85 11.85 14.45 11.25
C PRO A 85 13.16 15.21 11.50
N ASP A 86 13.45 15.55 12.75
CA ASP A 86 14.71 16.21 13.16
C ASP A 86 15.86 15.19 13.10
N ILE A 87 16.02 14.57 11.92
CA ILE A 87 17.09 13.64 11.59
C ILE A 87 18.32 14.50 11.28
N PRO A 88 19.45 14.26 11.96
CA PRO A 88 20.71 14.90 11.59
C PRO A 88 20.95 14.75 10.08
N SER A 89 21.19 15.86 9.39
CA SER A 89 21.27 15.90 7.91
C SER A 89 22.33 14.96 7.32
N ASP A 90 23.33 14.57 8.11
CA ASP A 90 24.39 13.63 7.77
C ASP A 90 24.00 12.16 7.89
N GLU A 91 22.90 11.87 8.57
CA GLU A 91 22.30 10.53 8.70
C GLU A 91 20.97 10.42 7.94
N ALA A 92 20.42 11.54 7.47
CA ALA A 92 19.21 11.59 6.66
C ALA A 92 19.46 10.93 5.29
N PRO A 93 18.72 9.86 4.96
CA PRO A 93 18.72 9.28 3.63
C PRO A 93 18.49 10.32 2.52
N ASP A 94 19.20 10.16 1.39
CA ASP A 94 19.09 11.01 0.19
C ASP A 94 17.65 11.18 -0.34
N PHE A 95 16.71 10.30 0.03
CA PHE A 95 15.31 10.42 -0.38
C PHE A 95 14.56 11.56 0.32
N PHE A 96 15.01 12.05 1.48
CA PHE A 96 14.40 13.21 2.15
C PHE A 96 14.59 14.50 1.34
N ASP A 97 15.64 14.57 0.53
CA ASP A 97 15.94 15.71 -0.35
C ASP A 97 15.25 15.60 -1.73
N GLN A 98 14.58 14.48 -2.02
CA GLN A 98 13.82 14.33 -3.25
C GLN A 98 12.40 14.85 -3.03
N GLU A 99 12.20 16.15 -3.28
CA GLU A 99 10.88 16.79 -3.22
C GLU A 99 9.82 15.95 -3.97
N ASP A 100 10.14 15.45 -5.16
CA ASP A 100 9.21 14.65 -5.97
C ASP A 100 8.87 13.27 -5.38
N ALA A 101 9.69 12.71 -4.47
CA ALA A 101 9.52 11.36 -3.93
C ALA A 101 8.90 11.37 -2.52
N TRP A 102 9.31 12.32 -1.67
CA TRP A 102 8.84 12.38 -0.28
C TRP A 102 7.48 13.08 -0.12
N TYR A 103 7.22 14.14 -0.87
CA TYR A 103 5.86 14.69 -1.00
C TYR A 103 4.89 13.67 -1.63
N GLY A 104 5.41 12.61 -2.26
CA GLY A 104 4.64 11.51 -2.83
C GLY A 104 3.92 10.64 -1.79
N LEU A 105 4.28 10.64 -0.50
CA LEU A 105 3.49 9.88 0.46
C LEU A 105 2.09 10.47 0.64
N ASN A 106 1.88 11.79 0.52
CA ASN A 106 0.54 12.42 0.60
C ASN A 106 -0.35 11.90 1.76
N GLY A 107 0.25 11.57 2.91
CA GLY A 107 -0.45 10.96 4.05
C GLY A 107 -0.58 9.43 4.01
N LEU A 108 0.12 8.74 3.11
CA LEU A 108 0.27 7.29 3.08
C LEU A 108 1.43 6.84 3.97
N GLU A 109 1.25 5.66 4.56
CA GLU A 109 2.21 5.09 5.50
C GLU A 109 3.34 4.33 4.76
N VAL A 110 4.55 4.46 5.29
CA VAL A 110 5.74 3.72 4.89
C VAL A 110 5.47 2.22 5.03
N GLY A 111 5.73 1.48 3.95
CA GLY A 111 5.51 0.03 3.91
C GLY A 111 4.23 -0.40 3.20
N VAL A 112 3.37 0.55 2.83
CA VAL A 112 2.19 0.29 1.99
C VAL A 112 2.06 1.29 0.83
N ALA A 113 2.68 2.47 0.92
CA ALA A 113 2.61 3.50 -0.10
C ALA A 113 3.15 3.05 -1.46
N GLY A 114 4.27 2.32 -1.49
CA GLY A 114 4.84 1.80 -2.73
C GLY A 114 3.86 0.87 -3.46
N LEU A 115 3.13 0.04 -2.72
CA LEU A 115 2.11 -0.85 -3.28
C LEU A 115 0.90 -0.07 -3.79
N VAL A 116 0.43 0.92 -3.04
CA VAL A 116 -0.65 1.81 -3.45
C VAL A 116 -0.34 2.48 -4.79
N TYR A 117 0.85 3.06 -4.93
CA TYR A 117 1.28 3.68 -6.18
C TYR A 117 1.42 2.67 -7.34
N ALA A 118 2.00 1.49 -7.08
CA ALA A 118 2.15 0.46 -8.09
C ALA A 118 0.79 -0.04 -8.62
N MET A 119 -0.18 -0.26 -7.73
CA MET A 119 -1.53 -0.70 -8.08
C MET A 119 -2.28 0.37 -8.90
N ASN A 120 -2.26 1.63 -8.47
CA ASN A 120 -2.88 2.72 -9.23
C ASN A 120 -2.22 2.93 -10.60
N ALA A 121 -0.90 2.78 -10.71
CA ALA A 121 -0.17 2.90 -11.97
C ALA A 121 -0.55 1.82 -13.01
N VAL A 122 -1.09 0.67 -12.56
CA VAL A 122 -1.58 -0.42 -13.43
C VAL A 122 -3.11 -0.46 -13.54
N GLY A 123 -3.80 0.58 -13.04
CA GLY A 123 -5.24 0.75 -13.18
C GLY A 123 -6.09 0.07 -12.11
N ILE A 124 -5.49 -0.43 -11.02
CA ILE A 124 -6.22 -0.91 -9.84
C ILE A 124 -6.48 0.27 -8.91
N VAL A 125 -7.73 0.48 -8.50
CA VAL A 125 -8.11 1.65 -7.70
C VAL A 125 -8.04 1.31 -6.22
N THR A 126 -7.13 1.92 -5.47
CA THR A 126 -7.02 1.72 -4.02
C THR A 126 -8.00 2.59 -3.26
N ALA A 127 -8.58 2.06 -2.19
CA ALA A 127 -9.55 2.74 -1.33
C ALA A 127 -8.99 3.13 0.04
N ALA A 128 -8.11 2.29 0.61
CA ALA A 128 -7.47 2.54 1.89
C ALA A 128 -6.18 1.73 2.01
N SER A 129 -5.29 2.16 2.90
CA SER A 129 -4.10 1.41 3.27
C SER A 129 -3.75 1.64 4.73
N CYS A 130 -3.08 0.68 5.35
CA CYS A 130 -2.52 0.80 6.68
C CYS A 130 -1.34 -0.17 6.82
N ARG A 131 -0.18 0.27 7.30
CA ARG A 131 0.95 -0.57 7.69
C ARG A 131 0.71 -1.31 9.01
N SER A 132 -0.36 -0.93 9.73
CA SER A 132 -0.62 -1.21 11.14
C SER A 132 0.38 -0.51 12.05
N HIS A 133 -0.09 0.20 13.07
CA HIS A 133 0.74 1.02 13.96
C HIS A 133 0.34 0.89 15.43
N HIS A 134 1.28 1.12 16.34
CA HIS A 134 1.06 1.02 17.78
C HIS A 134 0.04 2.04 18.32
N LYS A 135 -0.58 1.71 19.46
CA LYS A 135 -1.77 2.37 20.02
C LYS A 135 -1.52 3.85 20.37
N GLY A 136 -2.07 4.73 19.54
CA GLY A 136 -2.25 6.18 19.75
C GLY A 136 -3.37 6.71 18.86
N HIS A 137 -3.41 6.19 17.62
CA HIS A 137 -4.56 6.15 16.72
C HIS A 137 -5.07 4.71 16.68
N GLN A 138 -6.39 4.46 16.61
CA GLN A 138 -6.88 3.09 16.43
C GLN A 138 -6.47 2.63 15.02
N PRO A 139 -5.61 1.60 14.88
CA PRO A 139 -5.17 1.16 13.57
C PRO A 139 -6.38 0.64 12.78
N ARG A 140 -6.41 0.95 11.48
CA ARG A 140 -7.50 0.50 10.60
C ARG A 140 -7.44 -1.01 10.33
N ALA A 141 -6.27 -1.63 10.52
CA ALA A 141 -6.04 -3.06 10.41
C ALA A 141 -4.96 -3.50 11.42
N ASP A 142 -5.05 -4.75 11.87
CA ASP A 142 -4.09 -5.35 12.82
C ASP A 142 -2.77 -5.75 12.15
N TYR A 143 -2.66 -5.62 10.83
CA TYR A 143 -1.50 -5.95 10.00
C TYR A 143 -1.48 -5.12 8.70
N PRO A 144 -0.34 -5.05 8.00
CA PRO A 144 -0.23 -4.36 6.72
C PRO A 144 -1.34 -4.78 5.76
N THR A 145 -2.08 -3.79 5.25
CA THR A 145 -3.26 -3.98 4.43
C THR A 145 -3.36 -2.88 3.37
N VAL A 146 -3.71 -3.25 2.14
CA VAL A 146 -4.16 -2.33 1.08
C VAL A 146 -5.52 -2.80 0.57
N VAL A 147 -6.53 -1.95 0.71
CA VAL A 147 -7.91 -2.19 0.25
C VAL A 147 -8.08 -1.55 -1.13
N PHE A 148 -8.71 -2.26 -2.06
CA PHE A 148 -8.81 -1.85 -3.46
C PHE A 148 -10.04 -2.41 -4.18
N ALA A 149 -10.38 -1.75 -5.29
CA ALA A 149 -11.35 -2.14 -6.28
C ALA A 149 -10.61 -2.55 -7.57
N ALA A 150 -10.91 -3.74 -8.08
CA ALA A 150 -10.33 -4.29 -9.30
C ALA A 150 -11.38 -5.11 -10.08
N ASN A 151 -11.19 -5.18 -11.40
CA ASN A 151 -11.91 -6.12 -12.22
C ASN A 151 -11.28 -7.52 -12.16
N ARG A 152 -12.02 -8.52 -12.64
CA ARG A 152 -11.58 -9.92 -12.60
C ARG A 152 -10.21 -10.15 -13.30
N PRO A 153 -9.97 -9.64 -14.52
CA PRO A 153 -8.67 -9.76 -15.17
C PRO A 153 -7.50 -9.16 -14.37
N GLN A 154 -7.70 -8.00 -13.74
CA GLN A 154 -6.69 -7.38 -12.87
C GLN A 154 -6.40 -8.25 -11.65
N THR A 155 -7.43 -8.82 -11.01
CA THR A 155 -7.21 -9.72 -9.88
C THR A 155 -6.53 -11.03 -10.29
N ASP A 156 -6.90 -11.62 -11.44
CA ASP A 156 -6.26 -12.82 -11.97
C ASP A 156 -4.77 -12.56 -12.28
N ALA A 157 -4.41 -11.35 -12.76
CA ALA A 157 -3.03 -10.95 -12.97
C ALA A 157 -2.27 -10.69 -11.67
N LEU A 158 -2.95 -10.19 -10.64
CA LEU A 158 -2.38 -9.87 -9.33
C LEU A 158 -2.12 -11.11 -8.47
N GLN A 159 -3.01 -12.12 -8.53
CA GLN A 159 -2.95 -13.31 -7.68
C GLN A 159 -1.58 -14.03 -7.66
N PRO A 160 -0.94 -14.37 -8.79
CA PRO A 160 0.37 -15.02 -8.75
C PRO A 160 1.47 -14.13 -8.15
N LEU A 161 1.31 -12.80 -8.20
CA LEU A 161 2.26 -11.86 -7.59
C LEU A 161 2.08 -11.80 -6.07
N VAL A 162 0.83 -11.84 -5.60
CA VAL A 162 0.46 -11.93 -4.18
C VAL A 162 1.03 -13.19 -3.56
N GLU A 163 0.84 -14.35 -4.20
CA GLU A 163 1.43 -15.62 -3.78
C GLU A 163 2.96 -15.54 -3.68
N SER A 164 3.63 -15.04 -4.74
CA SER A 164 5.09 -14.97 -4.77
C SER A 164 5.68 -14.00 -3.75
N ALA A 165 4.94 -12.96 -3.35
CA ALA A 165 5.38 -11.98 -2.37
C ALA A 165 5.14 -12.43 -0.92
N GLY A 166 4.41 -13.53 -0.70
CA GLY A 166 4.00 -13.95 0.65
C GLY A 166 2.84 -13.14 1.21
N CYS A 167 2.05 -12.52 0.35
CA CYS A 167 0.83 -11.80 0.72
C CYS A 167 -0.41 -12.70 0.59
N GLY A 168 -1.52 -12.27 1.18
CA GLY A 168 -2.83 -12.92 1.05
C GLY A 168 -3.91 -11.96 0.56
N PHE A 169 -5.07 -12.52 0.21
CA PHE A 169 -6.28 -11.76 -0.06
C PHE A 169 -7.29 -11.89 1.09
N GLU A 170 -7.98 -10.79 1.37
CA GLU A 170 -9.13 -10.77 2.25
C GLU A 170 -10.30 -10.03 1.60
N VAL A 171 -11.51 -10.28 2.11
CA VAL A 171 -12.72 -9.54 1.76
C VAL A 171 -13.51 -9.29 3.04
N ASP A 172 -14.03 -8.07 3.18
CA ASP A 172 -15.01 -7.75 4.21
C ASP A 172 -16.40 -8.01 3.63
N ASP A 173 -16.88 -9.25 3.76
CA ASP A 173 -18.17 -9.68 3.22
C ASP A 173 -19.38 -8.98 3.88
N VAL A 174 -19.18 -8.30 5.01
CA VAL A 174 -20.27 -7.69 5.80
C VAL A 174 -20.43 -6.23 5.44
N ASP A 175 -19.35 -5.45 5.53
CA ASP A 175 -19.43 -4.01 5.37
C ASP A 175 -19.01 -3.57 3.94
N ARG A 176 -18.11 -4.32 3.28
CA ARG A 176 -17.51 -3.89 1.99
C ARG A 176 -17.33 -5.03 0.97
N PRO A 177 -18.41 -5.72 0.55
CA PRO A 177 -18.30 -6.94 -0.26
C PRO A 177 -17.74 -6.72 -1.68
N LYS A 178 -17.61 -5.46 -2.12
CA LYS A 178 -17.05 -5.08 -3.43
C LYS A 178 -15.57 -4.71 -3.40
N LEU A 179 -14.97 -4.63 -2.21
CA LEU A 179 -13.57 -4.29 -2.05
C LEU A 179 -12.79 -5.54 -1.65
N LEU A 180 -11.65 -5.71 -2.31
CA LEU A 180 -10.65 -6.69 -1.94
C LEU A 180 -9.59 -6.02 -1.06
N ALA A 181 -8.94 -6.80 -0.23
CA ALA A 181 -7.75 -6.41 0.49
C ALA A 181 -6.59 -7.32 0.11
N VAL A 182 -5.40 -6.76 -0.07
CA VAL A 182 -4.15 -7.51 0.07
C VAL A 182 -3.65 -7.28 1.48
N VAL A 183 -3.22 -8.36 2.12
CA VAL A 183 -2.74 -8.38 3.50
C VAL A 183 -1.39 -9.08 3.58
N ALA A 184 -0.59 -8.77 4.60
CA ALA A 184 0.71 -9.40 4.76
C ALA A 184 1.15 -9.49 6.22
N SER A 185 2.08 -10.42 6.48
CA SER A 185 2.71 -10.58 7.79
C SER A 185 3.74 -9.50 8.11
N SER A 186 4.22 -8.77 7.09
CA SER A 186 5.20 -7.70 7.21
C SER A 186 5.11 -6.71 6.05
N ILE A 187 5.53 -5.47 6.29
CA ILE A 187 5.66 -4.45 5.25
C ILE A 187 6.66 -4.83 4.16
N LEU A 188 7.63 -5.71 4.46
CA LEU A 188 8.58 -6.20 3.45
C LEU A 188 7.90 -6.98 2.32
N ASP A 189 6.89 -7.77 2.67
CA ASP A 189 6.12 -8.55 1.70
C ASP A 189 5.29 -7.59 0.81
N MET A 190 4.72 -6.53 1.39
CA MET A 190 4.02 -5.47 0.66
C MET A 190 4.94 -4.73 -0.32
N THR A 191 6.15 -4.36 0.12
CA THR A 191 7.14 -3.70 -0.75
C THR A 191 7.64 -4.63 -1.87
N GLU A 192 7.75 -5.94 -1.62
CA GLU A 192 8.07 -6.90 -2.67
C GLU A 192 6.92 -7.08 -3.67
N LEU A 193 5.67 -7.11 -3.19
CA LEU A 193 4.49 -7.12 -4.05
C LEU A 193 4.45 -5.86 -4.93
N ALA A 194 4.70 -4.68 -4.37
CA ALA A 194 4.76 -3.43 -5.13
C ALA A 194 5.76 -3.51 -6.30
N SER A 195 6.94 -4.06 -6.03
CA SER A 195 7.97 -4.27 -7.05
C SER A 195 7.55 -5.30 -8.10
N SER A 196 6.88 -6.38 -7.68
CA SER A 196 6.35 -7.41 -8.56
C SER A 196 5.27 -6.87 -9.49
N VAL A 197 4.34 -6.05 -8.99
CA VAL A 197 3.32 -5.38 -9.80
C VAL A 197 3.96 -4.51 -10.87
N LEU A 198 4.95 -3.68 -10.53
CA LEU A 198 5.63 -2.85 -11.54
C LEU A 198 6.40 -3.66 -12.59
N ARG A 199 7.05 -4.76 -12.20
CA ARG A 199 7.74 -5.64 -13.16
C ARG A 199 6.75 -6.33 -14.10
N ALA A 200 5.54 -6.61 -13.62
CA ALA A 200 4.47 -7.26 -14.35
C ALA A 200 3.47 -6.28 -14.99
N ALA A 201 3.76 -4.97 -15.05
CA ALA A 201 2.81 -3.95 -15.49
C ALA A 201 2.15 -4.24 -16.86
N SER A 202 2.88 -4.86 -17.80
CA SER A 202 2.34 -5.24 -19.11
C SER A 202 1.25 -6.32 -19.04
N SER A 203 1.22 -7.14 -18.00
CA SER A 203 0.17 -8.14 -17.76
C SER A 203 -1.17 -7.52 -17.38
N PHE A 204 -1.17 -6.27 -16.89
CA PHE A 204 -2.38 -5.51 -16.54
C PHE A 204 -2.91 -4.69 -17.73
N ALA A 205 -2.05 -4.35 -18.70
CA ALA A 205 -2.41 -3.56 -19.87
C ALA A 205 -3.27 -4.30 -20.91
N GLN A 206 -3.45 -5.61 -20.77
CA GLN A 206 -4.25 -6.42 -21.72
C GLN A 206 -5.76 -6.43 -21.42
N VAL A 207 -6.21 -5.52 -20.55
CA VAL A 207 -7.60 -5.42 -20.11
C VAL A 207 -8.18 -4.11 -20.63
N GLU A 208 -8.43 -4.03 -21.94
CA GLU A 208 -9.18 -2.90 -22.51
C GLU A 208 -10.66 -3.00 -22.09
N HIS A 209 -11.20 -1.89 -21.59
CA HIS A 209 -12.62 -1.67 -21.33
C HIS A 209 -13.42 -1.52 -22.62
#